data_AF-W2IDP0-F1
#
_entry.id   AF-W2IDP0-F1
#
_cell.length_a   1.000
_cell.length_b   1.000
_cell.length_c   1.000
_cell.angle_alpha   90.00
_cell.angle_beta   90.00
_cell.angle_gamma   90.00
#
_symmetry.space_group_name_H-M   'P 1'
#
loop_
_entity.id
_entity.type
_entity.pdbx_description
1 polymer ?
#
loop_
_entity_poly.entity_id
_entity_poly.type
_entity_poly.pdbx_seq_one_letter_code
_entity_poly.pdbx_strand_id
1 'polypeptide(L)'
;MTTNRLLRASDEAQKDDEERGIVLTGFQNRIESGTDKIEQHLKHISWLAQGRSAGGAFKSYKLDKTNALFTSDDIVKWSKYVRAKVGKENEGKTMIDTLLDHYDNFALAQMIESAKISTNLDIKRLAPKLQEAQFTKWKQHHVEPGKIKQRLEALDSSGWWSTLNKGLVEEYTRFWMRPAQKK
;
A
#
# COMPACT_ATOMS: atom_id res chain seq x y z
N MET A 1 60.41 -13.78 44.36
CA MET A 1 61.46 -14.26 43.44
C MET A 1 60.94 -14.15 42.01
N THR A 2 61.85 -13.78 41.10
CA THR A 2 61.72 -13.57 39.64
C THR A 2 61.25 -12.19 39.18
N THR A 3 62.16 -11.57 38.41
CA THR A 3 62.33 -10.19 37.90
C THR A 3 61.74 -10.05 36.48
N ASN A 4 61.35 -8.87 35.96
CA ASN A 4 62.14 -7.77 35.35
C ASN A 4 61.15 -6.64 34.96
N ARG A 5 61.29 -5.36 35.37
CA ARG A 5 62.14 -4.24 34.86
C ARG A 5 61.88 -3.73 33.42
N LEU A 6 61.12 -2.63 33.36
CA LEU A 6 61.23 -1.36 32.57
C LEU A 6 61.39 -1.39 31.03
N LEU A 7 60.51 -0.67 30.32
CA LEU A 7 60.84 0.56 29.55
C LEU A 7 59.59 1.21 28.91
N ARG A 8 59.53 2.54 28.97
CA ARG A 8 58.53 3.43 28.36
C ARG A 8 59.05 3.85 26.99
N ALA A 9 58.20 3.82 25.96
CA ALA A 9 58.35 4.64 24.76
C ALA A 9 56.96 5.06 24.28
N SER A 10 56.73 6.36 24.25
CA SER A 10 55.63 7.06 23.59
C SER A 10 55.94 7.20 22.10
N ASP A 11 54.95 6.98 21.23
CA ASP A 11 54.53 7.98 20.23
C ASP A 11 53.33 7.51 19.38
N GLU A 12 52.60 8.53 18.92
CA GLU A 12 51.30 8.55 18.26
C GLU A 12 51.34 8.15 16.77
N ALA A 13 50.24 7.57 16.26
CA ALA A 13 49.60 7.82 14.94
C ALA A 13 48.49 6.78 14.72
N GLN A 14 47.20 7.11 14.87
CA GLN A 14 46.25 7.59 13.85
C GLN A 14 45.66 6.52 12.90
N LYS A 15 44.32 6.37 12.99
CA LYS A 15 43.26 6.00 12.02
C LYS A 15 43.49 4.94 10.92
N ASP A 16 42.52 4.01 10.83
CA ASP A 16 41.68 3.67 9.64
C ASP A 16 40.65 2.61 10.12
N ASP A 17 39.36 2.94 10.28
CA ASP A 17 38.27 2.99 9.28
C ASP A 17 38.12 1.74 8.41
N GLU A 18 36.92 1.14 8.52
CA GLU A 18 36.30 0.14 7.62
C GLU A 18 36.99 -1.25 7.66
N GLU A 19 36.43 -2.26 8.31
CA GLU A 19 35.45 -3.15 7.69
C GLU A 19 34.68 -3.92 8.77
N ARG A 20 33.44 -3.52 9.05
CA ARG A 20 32.49 -4.40 9.75
C ARG A 20 31.91 -5.38 8.72
N GLY A 21 32.63 -6.47 8.54
CA GLY A 21 32.24 -7.59 7.69
C GLY A 21 30.85 -8.11 8.01
N ILE A 22 30.01 -8.21 6.98
CA ILE A 22 28.82 -9.06 6.99
C ILE A 22 29.23 -10.37 6.32
N VAL A 23 29.39 -11.41 7.13
CA VAL A 23 29.69 -12.78 6.67
C VAL A 23 28.45 -13.33 5.94
N LEU A 24 28.59 -13.60 4.64
CA LEU A 24 27.52 -13.99 3.70
C LEU A 24 27.50 -15.48 3.33
N THR A 25 27.97 -16.38 4.19
CA THR A 25 28.10 -17.81 3.80
C THR A 25 26.82 -18.66 3.93
N GLY A 26 25.65 -18.06 4.19
CA GLY A 26 24.36 -18.78 4.27
C GLY A 26 23.18 -18.12 3.54
N PHE A 27 23.42 -17.15 2.65
CA PHE A 27 22.45 -16.13 2.27
C PHE A 27 21.95 -16.18 0.81
N GLN A 28 22.25 -17.21 0.02
CA GLN A 28 21.98 -17.19 -1.43
C GLN A 28 20.50 -16.88 -1.79
N ASN A 29 19.52 -17.30 -0.99
CA ASN A 29 18.09 -17.00 -1.24
C ASN A 29 17.55 -15.77 -0.47
N ARG A 30 18.38 -15.11 0.35
CA ARG A 30 17.96 -14.03 1.26
C ARG A 30 18.54 -12.66 0.88
N ILE A 31 19.50 -12.62 -0.04
CA ILE A 31 20.13 -11.36 -0.54
C ILE A 31 19.21 -10.64 -1.53
N GLU A 32 18.59 -11.35 -2.48
CA GLU A 32 17.75 -10.77 -3.54
C GLU A 32 16.55 -9.99 -2.98
N SER A 33 15.84 -10.55 -2.00
CA SER A 33 14.70 -9.86 -1.37
C SER A 33 15.11 -8.63 -0.54
N GLY A 34 16.37 -8.57 -0.10
CA GLY A 34 16.94 -7.46 0.67
C GLY A 34 17.29 -6.28 -0.24
N THR A 35 17.92 -6.56 -1.39
CA THR A 35 18.28 -5.55 -2.39
C THR A 35 17.03 -4.92 -3.01
N ASP A 36 16.02 -5.70 -3.38
CA ASP A 36 14.77 -5.19 -3.99
C ASP A 36 14.00 -4.24 -3.07
N LYS A 37 13.98 -4.52 -1.76
CA LYS A 37 13.32 -3.65 -0.77
C LYS A 37 14.07 -2.33 -0.61
N ILE A 38 15.41 -2.37 -0.62
CA ILE A 38 16.25 -1.16 -0.54
C ILE A 38 16.06 -0.31 -1.80
N GLU A 39 16.08 -0.92 -2.99
CA GLU A 39 15.85 -0.22 -4.26
C GLU A 39 14.47 0.43 -4.30
N GLN A 40 13.42 -0.29 -3.89
CA GLN A 40 12.07 0.26 -3.78
C GLN A 40 12.04 1.47 -2.83
N HIS A 41 12.69 1.37 -1.68
CA HIS A 41 12.71 2.43 -0.69
C HIS A 41 13.45 3.67 -1.22
N LEU A 42 14.61 3.49 -1.85
CA LEU A 42 15.37 4.58 -2.49
C LEU A 42 14.57 5.23 -3.62
N LYS A 43 13.88 4.43 -4.44
CA LYS A 43 12.96 4.90 -5.48
C LYS A 43 11.84 5.75 -4.89
N HIS A 44 11.24 5.34 -3.77
CA HIS A 44 10.22 6.14 -3.06
C HIS A 44 10.79 7.44 -2.51
N ILE A 45 11.96 7.41 -1.87
CA ILE A 45 12.65 8.63 -1.37
C ILE A 45 12.91 9.61 -2.52
N SER A 46 13.47 9.12 -3.63
CA SER A 46 13.73 9.93 -4.82
C SER A 46 12.45 10.58 -5.35
N TRP A 47 11.37 9.81 -5.46
CA TRP A 47 10.07 10.34 -5.90
C TRP A 47 9.46 11.35 -4.93
N LEU A 48 9.64 11.17 -3.62
CA LEU A 48 9.19 12.14 -2.61
C LEU A 48 9.99 13.44 -2.72
N ALA A 49 11.32 13.36 -2.86
CA ALA A 49 12.19 14.52 -3.05
C ALA A 49 11.87 15.28 -4.35
N GLN A 50 11.47 14.58 -5.40
CA GLN A 50 11.00 15.15 -6.66
C GLN A 50 9.57 15.73 -6.59
N GLY A 51 8.89 15.63 -5.45
CA GLY A 51 7.51 16.11 -5.32
C GLY A 51 6.49 15.32 -6.15
N ARG A 52 6.82 14.09 -6.59
CA ARG A 52 5.96 13.29 -7.47
C ARG A 52 4.55 13.11 -6.87
N SER A 53 3.52 13.14 -7.71
CA SER A 53 2.13 12.95 -7.26
C SER A 53 1.79 11.46 -7.06
N ALA A 54 0.70 11.18 -6.34
CA ALA A 54 0.19 9.81 -6.19
C ALA A 54 -0.13 9.17 -7.56
N GLY A 55 -0.80 9.91 -8.46
CA GLY A 55 -1.06 9.49 -9.84
C GLY A 55 0.22 9.33 -10.69
N GLY A 56 1.23 10.17 -10.48
CA GLY A 56 2.53 10.02 -11.14
C GLY A 56 3.23 8.72 -10.74
N ALA A 57 3.22 8.39 -9.44
CA ALA A 57 3.75 7.12 -8.93
C ALA A 57 2.91 5.92 -9.40
N PHE A 58 1.58 6.05 -9.45
CA PHE A 58 0.65 5.04 -9.97
C PHE A 58 1.03 4.61 -11.41
N LYS A 59 1.21 5.59 -12.30
CA LYS A 59 1.67 5.37 -13.69
C LYS A 59 3.08 4.78 -13.77
N SER A 60 3.95 5.15 -12.82
CA SER A 60 5.33 4.63 -12.78
C SER A 60 5.40 3.16 -12.35
N TYR A 61 4.39 2.68 -11.64
CA TYR A 61 4.15 1.27 -11.37
C TYR A 61 3.35 0.58 -12.49
N LYS A 62 3.02 1.29 -13.58
CA LYS A 62 2.23 0.79 -14.72
C LYS A 62 0.85 0.27 -14.32
N LEU A 63 0.31 0.76 -13.19
CA LEU A 63 -1.00 0.34 -12.69
C LEU A 63 -2.15 0.93 -13.52
N ASP A 64 -1.89 1.96 -14.32
CA ASP A 64 -2.79 2.54 -15.31
C ASP A 64 -2.99 1.65 -16.55
N LYS A 65 -2.16 0.62 -16.71
CA LYS A 65 -2.14 -0.27 -17.89
C LYS A 65 -2.63 -1.68 -17.57
N THR A 66 -3.13 -1.93 -16.36
CA THR A 66 -3.63 -3.24 -15.95
C THR A 66 -5.13 -3.21 -15.69
N ASN A 67 -5.82 -4.27 -16.13
CA ASN A 67 -7.21 -4.51 -15.77
C ASN A 67 -7.32 -5.35 -14.48
N ALA A 68 -6.18 -5.86 -13.97
CA ALA A 68 -6.09 -6.71 -12.80
C ALA A 68 -5.29 -6.01 -11.69
N LEU A 69 -5.85 -4.91 -11.17
CA LEU A 69 -5.17 -4.03 -10.21
C LEU A 69 -4.71 -4.75 -8.93
N PHE A 70 -5.54 -5.66 -8.41
CA PHE A 70 -5.34 -6.35 -7.14
C PHE A 70 -4.71 -7.75 -7.29
N THR A 71 -4.06 -8.04 -8.42
CA THR A 71 -3.29 -9.28 -8.61
C THR A 71 -1.78 -9.04 -8.53
N SER A 72 -1.32 -7.81 -8.74
CA SER A 72 0.10 -7.43 -8.63
C SER A 72 0.41 -6.84 -7.26
N ASP A 73 1.59 -7.15 -6.71
CA ASP A 73 2.15 -6.48 -5.52
C ASP A 73 2.38 -4.98 -5.73
N ASP A 74 2.39 -4.50 -6.98
CA ASP A 74 2.65 -3.10 -7.29
C ASP A 74 1.60 -2.16 -6.69
N ILE A 75 0.35 -2.60 -6.50
CA ILE A 75 -0.66 -1.83 -5.76
C ILE A 75 -0.26 -1.61 -4.30
N VAL A 76 0.38 -2.60 -3.68
CA VAL A 76 0.87 -2.53 -2.29
C VAL A 76 2.10 -1.61 -2.22
N LYS A 77 3.01 -1.71 -3.19
CA LYS A 77 4.18 -0.81 -3.28
C LYS A 77 3.73 0.65 -3.46
N TRP A 78 2.74 0.87 -4.32
CA TRP A 78 2.15 2.18 -4.52
C TRP A 78 1.43 2.70 -3.26
N SER A 79 0.68 1.85 -2.55
CA SER A 79 0.07 2.19 -1.24
C SER A 79 1.12 2.71 -0.25
N LYS A 80 2.26 2.03 -0.13
CA LYS A 80 3.36 2.45 0.77
C LYS A 80 3.89 3.84 0.39
N TYR A 81 4.06 4.10 -0.90
CA TYR A 81 4.45 5.43 -1.38
C TYR A 81 3.42 6.50 -1.03
N VAL A 82 2.14 6.24 -1.32
CA VAL A 82 1.05 7.20 -1.02
C VAL A 82 1.00 7.49 0.47
N ARG A 83 1.08 6.46 1.32
CA ARG A 83 1.15 6.62 2.78
C ARG A 83 2.33 7.48 3.22
N ALA A 84 3.52 7.27 2.67
CA ALA A 84 4.70 8.07 3.00
C ALA A 84 4.52 9.54 2.58
N LYS A 85 3.77 9.79 1.50
CA LYS A 85 3.50 11.13 0.97
C LYS A 85 2.43 11.90 1.77
N VAL A 86 1.31 11.27 2.11
CA VAL A 86 0.12 11.97 2.66
C VAL A 86 -0.25 11.58 4.09
N GLY A 87 0.48 10.63 4.67
CA GLY A 87 0.16 10.05 5.97
C GLY A 87 -0.91 8.95 5.90
N LYS A 88 -0.99 8.16 6.98
CA LYS A 88 -1.89 7.00 7.07
C LYS A 88 -3.37 7.37 6.96
N GLU A 89 -3.77 8.52 7.51
CA GLU A 89 -5.18 8.94 7.53
C GLU A 89 -5.70 9.32 6.13
N ASN A 90 -4.83 9.88 5.27
CA ASN A 90 -5.20 10.31 3.92
C ASN A 90 -4.85 9.29 2.83
N GLU A 91 -4.18 8.18 3.19
CA GLU A 91 -3.74 7.14 2.25
C GLU A 91 -4.92 6.61 1.43
N GLY A 92 -5.96 6.11 2.10
CA GLY A 92 -7.12 5.51 1.44
C GLY A 92 -7.84 6.51 0.53
N LYS A 93 -8.10 7.73 1.00
CA LYS A 93 -8.74 8.79 0.22
C LYS A 93 -7.94 9.11 -1.05
N THR A 94 -6.64 9.35 -0.91
CA THR A 94 -5.76 9.71 -2.04
C THR A 94 -5.67 8.59 -3.07
N MET A 95 -5.61 7.33 -2.60
CA MET A 95 -5.64 6.17 -3.49
C MET A 95 -6.97 6.07 -4.24
N ILE A 96 -8.11 6.18 -3.55
CA ILE A 96 -9.43 6.13 -4.19
C ILE A 96 -9.60 7.26 -5.22
N ASP A 97 -9.19 8.49 -4.87
CA ASP A 97 -9.25 9.61 -5.80
C ASP A 97 -8.43 9.33 -7.07
N THR A 98 -7.22 8.79 -6.92
CA THR A 98 -6.37 8.42 -8.07
C THR A 98 -6.98 7.28 -8.89
N LEU A 99 -7.56 6.27 -8.24
CA LEU A 99 -8.14 5.11 -8.95
C LEU A 99 -9.40 5.49 -9.73
N LEU A 100 -10.19 6.44 -9.24
CA LEU A 100 -11.39 6.93 -9.92
C LEU A 100 -11.10 7.73 -11.20
N ASP A 101 -9.85 8.18 -11.41
CA ASP A 101 -9.42 8.77 -12.68
C ASP A 101 -9.25 7.70 -13.79
N HIS A 102 -9.25 6.42 -13.43
CA HIS A 102 -8.93 5.29 -14.33
C HIS A 102 -10.02 4.21 -14.39
N TYR A 103 -10.78 4.04 -13.31
CA TYR A 103 -11.80 3.00 -13.18
C TYR A 103 -13.17 3.62 -12.91
N ASP A 104 -14.22 3.01 -13.45
CA ASP A 104 -15.59 3.35 -13.06
C ASP A 104 -15.77 3.15 -11.55
N ASN A 105 -16.52 4.06 -10.93
CA ASN A 105 -16.72 4.10 -9.48
C ASN A 105 -17.31 2.79 -8.91
N PHE A 106 -18.25 2.16 -9.61
CA PHE A 106 -18.92 0.96 -9.14
C PHE A 106 -18.14 -0.30 -9.50
N ALA A 107 -17.55 -0.34 -10.71
CA ALA A 107 -16.65 -1.43 -11.09
C ALA A 107 -15.44 -1.51 -10.14
N LEU A 108 -14.86 -0.37 -9.78
CA LEU A 108 -13.77 -0.30 -8.80
C LEU A 108 -14.19 -0.85 -7.43
N ALA A 109 -15.43 -0.59 -7.00
CA ALA A 109 -15.95 -1.12 -5.76
C ALA A 109 -16.00 -2.66 -5.75
N GLN A 110 -16.45 -3.27 -6.85
CA GLN A 110 -16.46 -4.73 -6.99
C GLN A 110 -15.04 -5.30 -6.99
N MET A 111 -14.10 -4.63 -7.67
CA MET A 111 -12.69 -5.03 -7.66
C MET A 111 -12.11 -5.00 -6.24
N ILE A 112 -12.36 -3.94 -5.47
CA ILE A 112 -11.90 -3.83 -4.08
C ILE A 112 -12.57 -4.88 -3.19
N GLU A 113 -13.88 -5.12 -3.35
CA GLU A 113 -14.61 -6.14 -2.59
C GLU A 113 -14.00 -7.52 -2.81
N SER A 114 -13.74 -7.89 -4.07
CA SER A 114 -13.09 -9.17 -4.40
C SER A 114 -11.68 -9.28 -3.81
N ALA A 115 -10.95 -8.17 -3.70
CA ALA A 115 -9.59 -8.15 -3.16
C ALA A 115 -9.54 -8.48 -1.66
N LYS A 116 -10.66 -8.38 -0.92
CA LYS A 116 -10.75 -8.79 0.49
C LYS A 116 -10.56 -10.29 0.70
N ILE A 117 -10.77 -11.12 -0.33
CA ILE A 117 -10.55 -12.56 -0.28
C ILE A 117 -9.27 -13.00 -0.98
N SER A 118 -8.40 -12.05 -1.34
CA SER A 118 -7.11 -12.33 -1.98
C SER A 118 -6.24 -13.30 -1.15
N THR A 119 -5.51 -14.18 -1.84
CA THR A 119 -4.47 -15.03 -1.24
C THR A 119 -3.25 -14.22 -0.80
N ASN A 120 -3.06 -13.03 -1.38
CA ASN A 120 -2.03 -12.10 -0.97
C ASN A 120 -2.46 -11.34 0.29
N LEU A 121 -1.74 -11.57 1.40
CA LEU A 121 -2.07 -11.02 2.71
C LEU A 121 -2.01 -9.49 2.75
N ASP A 122 -1.12 -8.85 2.00
CA ASP A 122 -1.01 -7.38 2.01
C ASP A 122 -2.16 -6.74 1.24
N ILE A 123 -2.57 -7.33 0.11
CA ILE A 123 -3.76 -6.91 -0.63
C ILE A 123 -5.02 -7.10 0.21
N LYS A 124 -5.15 -8.27 0.86
CA LYS A 124 -6.26 -8.58 1.77
C LYS A 124 -6.38 -7.59 2.94
N ARG A 125 -5.26 -7.01 3.41
CA ARG A 125 -5.24 -5.96 4.45
C ARG A 125 -5.47 -4.56 3.91
N LEU A 126 -5.14 -4.31 2.64
CA LEU A 126 -5.31 -3.02 1.98
C LEU A 126 -6.76 -2.82 1.52
N ALA A 127 -7.39 -3.84 0.98
CA ALA A 127 -8.73 -3.77 0.38
C ALA A 127 -9.81 -3.20 1.34
N PRO A 128 -9.94 -3.62 2.62
CA PRO A 128 -10.93 -3.04 3.51
C PRO A 128 -10.74 -1.53 3.74
N LYS A 129 -9.49 -1.04 3.76
CA LYS A 129 -9.19 0.38 3.94
C LYS A 129 -9.60 1.21 2.72
N LEU A 130 -9.38 0.66 1.52
CA LEU A 130 -9.84 1.28 0.28
C LEU A 130 -11.37 1.28 0.22
N GLN A 131 -12.00 0.18 0.63
CA GLN A 131 -13.46 0.07 0.67
C GLN A 131 -14.09 1.08 1.61
N GLU A 132 -13.51 1.27 2.81
CA GLU A 132 -13.96 2.28 3.77
C GLU A 132 -13.77 3.72 3.24
N ALA A 133 -12.65 4.00 2.57
CA ALA A 133 -12.42 5.29 1.94
C ALA A 133 -13.44 5.56 0.80
N GLN A 134 -13.75 4.55 0.00
CA GLN A 134 -14.79 4.64 -1.03
C GLN A 134 -16.18 4.88 -0.41
N PHE A 135 -16.54 4.15 0.65
CA PHE A 135 -17.80 4.36 1.37
C PHE A 135 -17.90 5.75 1.98
N THR A 136 -16.80 6.27 2.53
CA THR A 136 -16.72 7.62 3.05
C THR A 136 -17.03 8.63 1.95
N LYS A 137 -16.43 8.46 0.77
CA LYS A 137 -16.69 9.33 -0.40
C LYS A 137 -18.15 9.25 -0.84
N TRP A 138 -18.71 8.05 -1.00
CA TRP A 138 -20.13 7.87 -1.34
C TRP A 138 -21.06 8.52 -0.31
N LYS A 139 -20.75 8.39 1.00
CA LYS A 139 -21.52 9.01 2.08
C LYS A 139 -21.46 10.54 2.02
N GLN A 140 -20.29 11.12 1.78
CA GLN A 140 -20.09 12.56 1.61
C GLN A 140 -20.85 13.11 0.39
N HIS A 141 -20.95 12.34 -0.68
CA HIS A 141 -21.73 12.69 -1.88
C HIS A 141 -23.21 12.29 -1.79
N HIS A 142 -23.69 11.90 -0.60
CA HIS A 142 -25.07 11.51 -0.37
C HIS A 142 -25.60 10.40 -1.30
N VAL A 143 -24.73 9.43 -1.66
CA VAL A 143 -25.13 8.31 -2.50
C VAL A 143 -25.81 7.24 -1.64
N GLU A 144 -27.13 7.10 -1.75
CA GLU A 144 -27.88 6.15 -0.93
C GLU A 144 -27.55 4.68 -1.27
N PRO A 145 -27.61 3.75 -0.29
CA PRO A 145 -27.36 2.33 -0.54
C PRO A 145 -28.25 1.71 -1.63
N GLY A 146 -29.50 2.18 -1.76
CA GLY A 146 -30.41 1.75 -2.83
C GLY A 146 -29.89 2.08 -4.23
N LYS A 147 -29.23 3.24 -4.41
CA LYS A 147 -28.59 3.62 -5.68
C LYS A 147 -27.39 2.74 -5.98
N ILE A 148 -26.58 2.43 -4.96
CA ILE A 148 -25.44 1.49 -5.11
C ILE A 148 -25.96 0.13 -5.57
N LYS A 149 -26.99 -0.40 -4.89
CA LYS A 149 -27.62 -1.68 -5.25
C LYS A 149 -28.07 -1.71 -6.70
N GLN A 150 -28.86 -0.71 -7.12
CA GLN A 150 -29.36 -0.61 -8.50
C GLN A 150 -28.22 -0.58 -9.53
N ARG A 151 -27.14 0.16 -9.24
CA ARG A 151 -25.98 0.27 -10.14
C ARG A 151 -25.20 -1.04 -10.24
N LEU A 152 -25.02 -1.75 -9.13
CA LEU A 152 -24.33 -3.04 -9.12
C LEU A 152 -25.14 -4.14 -9.82
N GLU A 153 -26.47 -4.13 -9.67
CA GLU A 153 -27.36 -5.05 -10.41
C GLU A 153 -27.30 -4.80 -11.92
N ALA A 154 -27.19 -3.54 -12.35
CA ALA A 154 -27.04 -3.21 -13.77
C ALA A 154 -25.69 -3.67 -14.36
N LEU A 155 -24.63 -3.73 -13.54
CA LEU A 155 -23.31 -4.22 -13.95
C LEU A 155 -23.23 -5.75 -13.96
N ASP A 156 -23.95 -6.43 -13.06
CA ASP A 156 -23.89 -7.88 -12.88
C ASP A 156 -24.97 -8.63 -13.69
N SER A 157 -25.02 -8.38 -15.00
CA SER A 157 -25.96 -9.07 -15.90
C SER A 157 -25.74 -10.59 -15.97
N SER A 158 -24.57 -11.10 -15.55
CA SER A 158 -24.23 -12.53 -15.55
C SER A 158 -24.50 -13.24 -14.21
N GLY A 159 -24.81 -12.49 -13.14
CA GLY A 159 -25.04 -13.01 -11.78
C GLY A 159 -23.78 -13.52 -11.06
N TRP A 160 -22.61 -13.44 -11.68
CA TRP A 160 -21.34 -13.93 -11.14
C TRP A 160 -20.85 -13.11 -9.94
N TRP A 161 -21.24 -11.83 -9.85
CA TRP A 161 -20.88 -10.95 -8.75
C TRP A 161 -21.94 -10.88 -7.65
N SER A 162 -23.07 -11.57 -7.79
CA SER A 162 -24.26 -11.40 -6.95
C SER A 162 -23.97 -11.50 -5.45
N THR A 163 -23.19 -12.49 -5.02
CA THR A 163 -22.80 -12.66 -3.60
C THR A 163 -21.89 -11.54 -3.11
N LEU A 164 -20.90 -11.13 -3.92
CA LEU A 164 -19.97 -10.04 -3.57
C LEU A 164 -20.71 -8.69 -3.54
N ASN A 165 -21.59 -8.45 -4.52
CA ASN A 165 -22.42 -7.25 -4.59
C ASN A 165 -23.36 -7.14 -3.39
N LYS A 166 -23.97 -8.26 -2.98
CA LYS A 166 -24.80 -8.30 -1.78
C LYS A 166 -24.00 -7.91 -0.53
N GLY A 167 -22.82 -8.51 -0.33
CA GLY A 167 -21.94 -8.18 0.79
C GLY A 167 -21.51 -6.71 0.78
N LEU A 168 -21.10 -6.20 -0.39
CA LEU A 168 -20.72 -4.80 -0.60
C LEU A 168 -21.86 -3.83 -0.23
N VAL A 169 -23.08 -4.09 -0.70
CA VAL A 169 -24.27 -3.28 -0.39
C VAL A 169 -24.61 -3.34 1.10
N GLU A 170 -24.56 -4.52 1.72
CA GLU A 170 -24.84 -4.70 3.16
C GLU A 170 -23.82 -3.97 4.04
N GLU A 171 -22.54 -4.04 3.69
CA GLU A 171 -21.48 -3.29 4.37
C GLU A 171 -21.68 -1.78 4.22
N TYR A 172 -21.95 -1.31 2.99
CA TYR A 172 -22.17 0.11 2.75
C TYR A 172 -23.42 0.62 3.48
N THR A 173 -24.49 -0.17 3.50
CA THR A 173 -25.73 0.15 4.23
C THR A 173 -25.45 0.35 5.73
N ARG A 174 -24.69 -0.57 6.33
CA ARG A 174 -24.25 -0.44 7.74
C ARG A 174 -23.39 0.79 7.98
N PHE A 175 -22.45 1.08 7.07
CA PHE A 175 -21.60 2.27 7.15
C PHE A 175 -22.42 3.58 7.03
N TRP A 176 -23.38 3.61 6.11
CA TRP A 176 -24.27 4.75 5.87
C TRP A 176 -25.12 5.07 7.10
N MET A 177 -25.75 4.05 7.70
CA MET A 177 -26.61 4.20 8.89
C MET A 177 -25.85 4.54 10.18
N ARG A 178 -24.52 4.36 10.21
CA ARG A 178 -23.71 4.68 11.39
C ARG A 178 -23.87 6.18 11.73
N PRO A 179 -24.33 6.53 12.95
CA PRO A 179 -24.44 7.91 13.37
C PRO A 179 -23.04 8.56 13.37
N ALA A 180 -22.98 9.87 13.09
CA ALA A 180 -21.72 10.60 13.21
C ALA A 180 -21.18 10.42 14.63
N GLN A 181 -19.95 9.90 14.77
CA GLN A 181 -19.31 9.87 16.07
C GLN A 181 -19.12 11.32 16.51
N LYS A 182 -19.78 11.70 17.61
CA LYS A 182 -19.50 12.96 18.29
C LYS A 182 -18.03 12.87 18.73
N LYS A 183 -17.17 13.71 18.14
CA LYS A 183 -15.81 13.92 18.61
C LYS A 183 -15.83 14.71 19.91
#